data_AF-A0A9D7NWC0-F1
#
_entry.id   AF-A0A9D7NWC0-F1
#
_cell.length_a   1.000
_cell.length_b   1.000
_cell.length_c   1.000
_cell.angle_alpha   90.00
_cell.angle_beta   90.00
_cell.angle_gamma   90.00
#
_symmetry.space_group_name_H-M   'P 1'
#
loop_
_entity.id
_entity.type
_entity.pdbx_description
1 polymer ?
#
loop_
_entity_poly.entity_id
_entity_poly.type
_entity_poly.pdbx_seq_one_letter_code
_entity_poly.pdbx_strand_id
1 'polypeptide(L)'
;MEHWFEVWDNDGVNGSKSARSAPQVFEAPTLKELAQQQDQQNEALKGDLKDNIREAQELQEELDKLRRELLDKKEVNWQDKQKLENVMQRQKDLQQRIEQNTQQLREDQQRQQEFRPQEERILEKQKQVQELFENVLSEEMKELYRKVQEMMEKVNKEELQESLQEMKMDQQDIEKELDRALEQFKRLEVEQKAEDIAKQLEELAKSRRSLNKEMDELRKEMDELEKKNAELETPMDLPKTDEQEQQIQDEQQQSSEQLEKKQNQKAGESQKKAAEQMEQLAFQMQSAMQSGAQEQQEEDMDALRQVLENIVHLSFEQEGLMDELTGTSVRDPRFVQHGRTQRKLRDDAKVIEDSLYALSKRVPQLEAIVNREMTAVNGNMDEATRLLGEARANERYKPMAADKQQHAMTSLNNLALLLNEALQQMQQQMNQSMPGSGECNKPGGSGGERVRSRAWPR
;
A
#
# COMPACT_ATOMS: atom_id res chain seq x y z
N MET A 1 10.95 35.99 -9.41
CA MET A 1 10.86 37.19 -8.53
C MET A 1 12.27 37.64 -8.18
N GLU A 2 12.59 38.93 -8.34
CA GLU A 2 13.88 39.48 -7.92
C GLU A 2 13.79 40.00 -6.50
N HIS A 3 14.71 39.60 -5.63
CA HIS A 3 14.81 40.09 -4.27
C HIS A 3 16.23 40.59 -3.98
N TRP A 4 16.35 41.64 -3.19
CA TRP A 4 17.62 42.17 -2.73
C TRP A 4 17.45 42.70 -1.31
N PHE A 5 18.54 42.71 -0.55
CA PHE A 5 18.58 43.35 0.75
C PHE A 5 19.02 44.81 0.56
N GLU A 6 18.30 45.74 1.17
CA GLU A 6 18.68 47.15 1.23
C GLU A 6 18.93 47.53 2.68
N VAL A 7 20.17 47.94 2.98
CA VAL A 7 20.59 48.38 4.32
C VAL A 7 20.87 49.87 4.30
N TRP A 8 20.48 50.56 5.36
CA TRP A 8 20.66 52.00 5.53
C TRP A 8 21.68 52.27 6.63
N ASP A 9 22.58 53.23 6.40
CA ASP A 9 23.49 53.68 7.45
C ASP A 9 22.79 54.56 8.51
N ASN A 10 23.45 54.72 9.65
CA ASN A 10 22.97 55.48 10.80
C ASN A 10 23.48 56.95 10.79
N ASP A 11 23.66 57.57 9.62
CA ASP A 11 24.06 58.99 9.57
C ASP A 11 22.86 59.92 9.80
N GLY A 12 22.63 60.28 11.07
CA GLY A 12 21.57 61.21 11.48
C GLY A 12 21.85 62.69 11.19
N VAL A 13 23.05 63.07 10.72
CA VAL A 13 23.43 64.48 10.50
C VAL A 13 23.34 64.86 9.02
N ASN A 14 23.78 63.98 8.12
CA ASN A 14 23.73 64.23 6.66
C ASN A 14 22.59 63.48 5.95
N GLY A 15 21.85 62.64 6.68
CA GLY A 15 20.78 61.78 6.17
C GLY A 15 21.30 60.40 5.78
N SER A 16 20.56 59.37 6.18
CA SER A 16 20.92 57.97 5.97
C SER A 16 21.11 57.62 4.49
N LYS A 17 22.19 56.91 4.18
CA LYS A 17 22.47 56.38 2.83
C LYS A 17 22.18 54.90 2.76
N SER A 18 21.66 54.42 1.63
CA SER A 18 21.39 53.00 1.42
C SER A 18 22.45 52.31 0.55
N ALA A 19 22.64 51.02 0.81
CA ALA A 19 23.37 50.10 -0.06
C ALA A 19 22.50 48.85 -0.30
N ARG A 20 22.48 48.37 -1.55
CA ARG A 20 21.71 47.20 -1.97
C ARG A 20 22.64 46.03 -2.26
N SER A 21 22.23 44.81 -1.88
CA SER A 21 22.88 43.59 -2.34
C SER A 21 22.68 43.41 -3.86
N ALA A 22 23.48 42.54 -4.48
CA ALA A 22 23.15 42.08 -5.82
C ALA A 22 21.73 41.45 -5.81
N PRO A 23 20.90 41.72 -6.83
CA PRO A 23 19.58 41.11 -6.93
C PRO A 23 19.75 39.60 -7.08
N GLN A 24 19.06 38.83 -6.24
CA GLN A 24 18.91 37.40 -6.41
C GLN A 24 17.59 37.14 -7.13
N VAL A 25 17.66 36.37 -8.20
CA VAL A 25 16.48 35.95 -8.97
C VAL A 25 16.01 34.62 -8.39
N PHE A 26 14.82 34.61 -7.81
CA PHE A 26 14.09 33.39 -7.52
C PHE A 26 13.32 33.01 -8.78
N GLU A 27 13.84 32.08 -9.57
CA GLU A 27 13.11 31.46 -10.68
C GLU A 27 12.26 30.32 -10.14
N ALA A 28 10.99 30.25 -10.55
CA ALA A 28 10.18 29.10 -10.23
C ALA A 28 10.77 27.87 -10.96
N PRO A 29 10.87 26.71 -10.30
CA PRO A 29 11.34 25.49 -10.94
C PRO A 29 10.56 25.20 -12.22
N THR A 30 11.24 24.71 -13.25
CA THR A 30 10.57 24.24 -14.46
C THR A 30 9.78 22.95 -14.19
N LEU A 31 8.74 22.66 -14.97
CA LEU A 31 7.98 21.40 -14.84
C LEU A 31 8.87 20.15 -14.91
N LYS A 32 9.93 20.21 -15.72
CA LYS A 32 10.91 19.13 -15.86
C LYS A 32 11.79 18.97 -14.63
N GLU A 33 12.27 20.07 -14.04
CA GLU A 33 13.03 20.02 -12.79
C GLU A 33 12.16 19.51 -11.64
N LEU A 34 10.88 19.92 -11.58
CA LEU A 34 9.92 19.41 -10.61
C LEU A 34 9.70 17.90 -10.76
N ALA A 35 9.51 17.42 -12.00
CA ALA A 35 9.34 15.98 -12.27
C ALA A 35 10.59 15.17 -11.90
N GLN A 36 11.79 15.66 -12.22
CA GLN A 36 13.04 15.00 -11.83
C GLN A 36 13.26 15.00 -10.31
N GLN A 37 12.95 16.11 -9.64
CA GLN A 37 13.03 16.20 -8.19
C GLN A 37 12.04 15.23 -7.54
N GLN A 38 10.81 15.16 -8.06
CA GLN A 38 9.80 14.22 -7.62
C GLN A 38 10.25 12.77 -7.80
N ASP A 39 10.80 12.40 -8.96
CA ASP A 39 11.32 11.04 -9.20
C ASP A 39 12.43 10.68 -8.20
N GLN A 40 13.36 11.62 -7.92
CA GLN A 40 14.41 11.40 -6.92
C GLN A 40 13.85 11.22 -5.50
N GLN A 41 12.86 12.03 -5.12
CA GLN A 41 12.19 11.94 -3.82
C GLN A 41 11.42 10.63 -3.67
N ASN A 42 10.72 10.20 -4.74
CA ASN A 42 10.01 8.94 -4.77
C ASN A 42 10.96 7.75 -4.61
N GLU A 43 12.10 7.73 -5.32
CA GLU A 43 13.09 6.66 -5.18
C GLU A 43 13.71 6.61 -3.78
N ALA A 44 14.01 7.77 -3.18
CA ALA A 44 14.50 7.86 -1.81
C ALA A 44 13.47 7.28 -0.82
N LEU A 45 12.21 7.73 -0.91
CA LEU A 45 11.13 7.25 -0.05
C LEU A 45 10.89 5.74 -0.21
N LYS A 46 10.90 5.21 -1.45
CA LYS A 46 10.81 3.76 -1.70
C LYS A 46 11.96 2.99 -1.06
N GLY A 47 13.18 3.55 -1.11
CA GLY A 47 14.35 2.99 -0.43
C GLY A 47 14.17 2.92 1.08
N ASP A 48 13.80 4.04 1.70
CA ASP A 48 13.60 4.15 3.15
C ASP A 48 12.48 3.22 3.65
N LEU A 49 11.40 3.08 2.87
CA LEU A 49 10.32 2.14 3.18
C LEU A 49 10.78 0.69 3.13
N LYS A 50 11.56 0.29 2.11
CA LYS A 50 12.13 -1.07 2.04
C LYS A 50 13.02 -1.36 3.24
N ASP A 51 13.80 -0.39 3.70
CA ASP A 51 14.64 -0.56 4.88
C ASP A 51 13.82 -0.60 6.18
N ASN A 52 12.75 0.19 6.30
CA ASN A 52 11.81 0.10 7.43
C ASN A 52 11.07 -1.25 7.47
N ILE A 53 10.68 -1.80 6.31
CA ILE A 53 10.07 -3.15 6.21
C ILE A 53 11.07 -4.23 6.67
N ARG A 54 12.34 -4.14 6.25
CA ARG A 54 13.38 -5.08 6.70
C ARG A 54 13.64 -4.98 8.20
N GLU A 55 13.74 -3.76 8.73
CA GLU A 55 13.89 -3.53 10.17
C GLU A 55 12.74 -4.16 10.94
N ALA A 56 11.51 -4.00 10.43
CA ALA A 56 10.32 -4.61 11.01
C ALA A 56 10.45 -6.15 11.07
N GLN A 57 10.81 -6.79 9.95
CA GLN A 57 11.05 -8.23 9.90
C GLN A 57 12.12 -8.69 10.90
N GLU A 58 13.23 -7.97 10.99
CA GLU A 58 14.32 -8.30 11.93
C GLU A 58 13.87 -8.20 13.39
N LEU A 59 13.14 -7.14 13.75
CA LEU A 59 12.58 -6.98 15.09
C LEU A 59 11.59 -8.11 15.43
N GLN A 60 10.76 -8.50 14.46
CA GLN A 60 9.81 -9.61 14.63
C GLN A 60 10.55 -10.93 14.94
N GLU A 61 11.63 -11.21 14.20
CA GLU A 61 12.46 -12.39 14.44
C GLU A 61 13.19 -12.34 15.79
N GLU A 62 13.72 -11.19 16.16
CA GLU A 62 14.42 -11.00 17.44
C GLU A 62 13.48 -11.20 18.64
N LEU A 63 12.25 -10.68 18.54
CA LEU A 63 11.19 -10.88 19.52
C LEU A 63 10.81 -12.37 19.65
N ASP A 64 10.67 -13.08 18.53
CA ASP A 64 10.38 -14.53 18.55
C ASP A 64 11.52 -15.34 19.19
N LYS A 65 12.78 -15.01 18.83
CA LYS A 65 13.97 -15.64 19.43
C LYS A 65 14.02 -15.39 20.93
N LEU A 66 13.83 -14.14 21.37
CA LEU A 66 13.82 -13.77 22.79
C LEU A 66 12.69 -14.49 23.56
N ARG A 67 11.48 -14.51 23.00
CA ARG A 67 10.34 -15.22 23.59
C ARG A 67 10.64 -16.71 23.80
N ARG A 68 11.24 -17.37 22.81
CA ARG A 68 11.64 -18.79 22.88
C ARG A 68 12.71 -19.03 23.93
N GLU A 69 13.76 -18.21 23.97
CA GLU A 69 14.82 -18.33 24.98
C GLU A 69 14.28 -18.21 26.41
N LEU A 70 13.26 -17.36 26.61
CA LEU A 70 12.63 -17.21 27.92
C LEU A 70 11.78 -18.41 28.33
N LEU A 71 11.21 -19.19 27.39
CA LEU A 71 10.40 -20.38 27.72
C LEU A 71 11.20 -21.38 28.56
N ASP A 72 12.46 -21.61 28.18
CA ASP A 72 13.33 -22.61 28.82
C ASP A 72 13.98 -22.13 30.13
N LYS A 73 13.97 -20.82 30.39
CA LYS A 73 14.63 -20.23 31.57
C LYS A 73 13.70 -20.16 32.78
N LYS A 74 14.24 -20.35 33.99
CA LYS A 74 13.47 -20.19 35.23
C LYS A 74 13.22 -18.71 35.57
N GLU A 75 14.19 -17.86 35.31
CA GLU A 75 14.16 -16.43 35.64
C GLU A 75 14.81 -15.61 34.51
N VAL A 76 14.36 -14.37 34.37
CA VAL A 76 14.90 -13.40 33.40
C VAL A 76 16.20 -12.83 33.96
N ASN A 77 17.29 -12.94 33.21
CA ASN A 77 18.59 -12.44 33.64
C ASN A 77 18.93 -11.06 33.04
N TRP A 78 20.05 -10.46 33.45
CA TRP A 78 20.46 -9.14 32.96
C TRP A 78 20.71 -9.09 31.45
N GLN A 79 21.24 -10.18 30.86
CA GLN A 79 21.48 -10.25 29.42
C GLN A 79 20.16 -10.23 28.64
N ASP A 80 19.12 -10.90 29.14
CA ASP A 80 17.79 -10.89 28.53
C ASP A 80 17.17 -9.49 28.55
N LYS A 81 17.35 -8.76 29.66
CA LYS A 81 16.92 -7.36 29.78
C LYS A 81 17.62 -6.45 28.77
N GLN A 82 18.92 -6.62 28.58
CA GLN A 82 19.69 -5.84 27.61
C GLN A 82 19.26 -6.12 26.16
N LYS A 83 18.95 -7.39 25.82
CA LYS A 83 18.39 -7.73 24.51
C LYS A 83 17.06 -7.01 24.27
N LEU A 84 16.17 -7.03 25.25
CA LEU A 84 14.88 -6.34 25.17
C LEU A 84 15.06 -4.82 25.05
N GLU A 85 15.95 -4.22 25.84
CA GLU A 85 16.24 -2.79 25.77
C GLU A 85 16.75 -2.38 24.38
N ASN A 86 17.57 -3.21 23.74
CA ASN A 86 18.01 -2.99 22.36
C ASN A 86 16.84 -3.05 21.36
N VAL A 87 15.99 -4.08 21.45
CA VAL A 87 14.77 -4.20 20.61
C VAL A 87 13.87 -2.97 20.78
N MET A 88 13.67 -2.50 22.02
CA MET A 88 12.87 -1.31 22.31
C MET A 88 13.49 -0.04 21.71
N GLN A 89 14.82 0.09 21.73
CA GLN A 89 15.50 1.24 21.15
C GLN A 89 15.38 1.23 19.62
N ARG A 90 15.64 0.09 18.97
CA ARG A 90 15.48 -0.07 17.51
C ARG A 90 14.03 0.17 17.07
N GLN A 91 13.06 -0.31 17.84
CA GLN A 91 11.64 -0.05 17.58
C GLN A 91 11.30 1.44 17.65
N LYS A 92 11.87 2.17 18.61
CA LYS A 92 11.70 3.63 18.69
C LYS A 92 12.34 4.34 17.49
N ASP A 93 13.51 3.88 17.06
CA ASP A 93 14.20 4.44 15.90
C ASP A 93 13.41 4.15 14.59
N LEU A 94 12.79 2.96 14.48
CA LEU A 94 11.86 2.63 13.39
C LEU A 94 10.64 3.58 13.38
N GLN A 95 10.02 3.81 14.54
CA GLN A 95 8.89 4.74 14.66
C GLN A 95 9.27 6.15 14.19
N GLN A 96 10.43 6.65 14.61
CA GLN A 96 10.91 7.98 14.20
C GLN A 96 11.15 8.07 12.69
N ARG A 97 11.72 7.02 12.07
CA ARG A 97 11.91 6.95 10.61
C ARG A 97 10.57 6.98 9.88
N ILE A 98 9.58 6.22 10.34
CA ILE A 98 8.24 6.21 9.72
C ILE A 98 7.55 7.58 9.85
N GLU A 99 7.63 8.22 11.02
CA GLU A 99 7.08 9.57 11.23
C GLU A 99 7.77 10.62 10.33
N GLN A 100 9.10 10.53 10.17
CA GLN A 100 9.86 11.40 9.27
C GLN A 100 9.46 11.19 7.81
N ASN A 101 9.36 9.95 7.34
CA ASN A 101 8.92 9.62 5.98
C ASN A 101 7.49 10.13 5.71
N THR A 102 6.59 9.98 6.68
CA THR A 102 5.21 10.47 6.60
C THR A 102 5.17 12.00 6.48
N GLN A 103 5.98 12.69 7.27
CA GLN A 103 6.09 14.15 7.21
C GLN A 103 6.71 14.62 5.88
N GLN A 104 7.75 13.95 5.41
CA GLN A 104 8.37 14.26 4.12
C GLN A 104 7.39 14.07 2.96
N LEU A 105 6.63 12.96 2.96
CA LEU A 105 5.58 12.71 1.97
C LEU A 105 4.53 13.83 1.95
N ARG A 106 4.07 14.28 3.12
CA ARG A 106 3.12 15.41 3.24
C ARG A 106 3.69 16.69 2.63
N GLU A 107 4.94 17.01 2.94
CA GLU A 107 5.60 18.21 2.40
C GLU A 107 5.81 18.15 0.89
N ASP A 108 6.19 16.97 0.37
CA ASP A 108 6.34 16.75 -1.06
C ASP A 108 5.01 16.91 -1.80
N GLN A 109 3.92 16.35 -1.25
CA GLN A 109 2.58 16.51 -1.81
C GLN A 109 2.11 17.98 -1.80
N GLN A 110 2.32 18.71 -0.70
CA GLN A 110 1.96 20.13 -0.62
C GLN A 110 2.72 20.95 -1.66
N ARG A 111 4.04 20.74 -1.78
CA ARG A 111 4.86 21.39 -2.80
C ARG A 111 4.35 21.09 -4.20
N GLN A 112 4.01 19.84 -4.50
CA GLN A 112 3.49 19.48 -5.82
C GLN A 112 2.19 20.21 -6.16
N GLN A 113 1.26 20.31 -5.21
CA GLN A 113 -0.01 21.01 -5.41
C GLN A 113 0.16 22.52 -5.68
N GLU A 114 1.22 23.15 -5.15
CA GLU A 114 1.52 24.56 -5.41
C GLU A 114 1.93 24.84 -6.87
N PHE A 115 2.64 23.89 -7.50
CA PHE A 115 3.18 24.08 -8.85
C PHE A 115 2.39 23.36 -9.94
N ARG A 116 1.63 22.32 -9.60
CA ARG A 116 0.99 21.44 -10.58
C ARG A 116 -0.45 21.09 -10.17
N PRO A 117 -1.46 21.63 -10.86
CA PRO A 117 -2.84 21.19 -10.69
C PRO A 117 -2.96 19.72 -11.10
N GLN A 118 -3.39 18.87 -10.17
CA GLN A 118 -3.60 17.44 -10.41
C GLN A 118 -5.10 17.15 -10.55
N GLU A 119 -5.42 16.02 -11.19
CA GLU A 119 -6.80 15.55 -11.26
C GLU A 119 -7.32 15.14 -9.88
N GLU A 120 -8.62 15.32 -9.65
CA GLU A 120 -9.27 15.01 -8.38
C GLU A 120 -9.05 13.56 -7.94
N ARG A 121 -9.08 12.61 -8.90
CA ARG A 121 -8.79 11.19 -8.67
C ARG A 121 -7.39 10.94 -8.10
N ILE A 122 -6.38 11.64 -8.63
CA ILE A 122 -4.99 11.49 -8.16
C ILE A 122 -4.83 12.10 -6.76
N LEU A 123 -5.49 13.23 -6.50
CA LEU A 123 -5.51 13.86 -5.18
C LEU A 123 -6.18 12.98 -4.11
N GLU A 124 -7.27 12.31 -4.46
CA GLU A 124 -7.94 11.37 -3.54
C GLU A 124 -7.02 10.19 -3.21
N LYS A 125 -6.36 9.61 -4.22
CA LYS A 125 -5.38 8.53 -4.00
C LYS A 125 -4.16 8.96 -3.20
N GLN A 126 -3.66 10.18 -3.43
CA GLN A 126 -2.58 10.75 -2.61
C GLN A 126 -2.97 10.81 -1.13
N LYS A 127 -4.20 11.24 -0.82
CA LYS A 127 -4.71 11.27 0.55
C LYS A 127 -4.84 9.88 1.13
N GLN A 128 -5.37 8.92 0.37
CA GLN A 128 -5.45 7.53 0.82
C GLN A 128 -4.05 6.97 1.14
N VAL A 129 -3.08 7.16 0.25
CA VAL A 129 -1.68 6.76 0.51
C VAL A 129 -1.15 7.47 1.76
N GLN A 130 -1.40 8.76 1.95
CA GLN A 130 -0.98 9.48 3.15
C GLN A 130 -1.59 8.89 4.43
N GLU A 131 -2.89 8.59 4.42
CA GLU A 131 -3.59 7.94 5.53
C GLU A 131 -3.01 6.55 5.85
N LEU A 132 -2.59 5.80 4.82
CA LEU A 132 -1.91 4.51 5.03
C LEU A 132 -0.66 4.69 5.89
N PHE A 133 0.18 5.68 5.58
CA PHE A 133 1.43 5.95 6.31
C PHE A 133 1.16 6.40 7.75
N GLU A 134 0.15 7.25 7.95
CA GLU A 134 -0.24 7.75 9.27
C GLU A 134 -0.77 6.64 10.18
N ASN A 135 -1.48 5.67 9.60
CA ASN A 135 -2.11 4.59 10.32
C ASN A 135 -1.16 3.40 10.61
N VAL A 136 0.06 3.38 10.06
CA VAL A 136 1.08 2.35 10.35
C VAL A 136 1.37 2.29 11.86
N LEU A 137 1.51 3.44 12.51
CA LEU A 137 1.82 3.56 13.93
C LEU A 137 0.58 3.93 14.74
N SER A 138 -0.18 2.93 15.22
CA SER A 138 -1.35 3.20 16.05
C SER A 138 -0.99 3.68 17.47
N GLU A 139 -1.91 4.40 18.09
CA GLU A 139 -1.78 4.82 19.50
C GLU A 139 -1.74 3.61 20.45
N GLU A 140 -2.43 2.53 20.10
CA GLU A 140 -2.42 1.28 20.86
C GLU A 140 -1.03 0.65 20.90
N MET A 141 -0.31 0.64 19.76
CA MET A 141 1.07 0.18 19.70
C MET A 141 1.96 1.05 20.59
N LYS A 142 1.84 2.39 20.51
CA LYS A 142 2.62 3.33 21.34
C LYS A 142 2.40 3.07 22.84
N GLU A 143 1.16 2.82 23.25
CA GLU A 143 0.82 2.50 24.63
C GLU A 143 1.39 1.15 25.08
N LEU A 144 1.34 0.12 24.22
CA LEU A 144 1.94 -1.19 24.52
C LEU A 144 3.43 -1.03 24.84
N TYR A 145 4.18 -0.33 24.00
CA TYR A 145 5.61 -0.12 24.21
C TYR A 145 5.91 0.63 25.51
N ARG A 146 5.08 1.63 25.87
CA ARG A 146 5.20 2.32 27.16
C ARG A 146 4.97 1.38 28.33
N LYS A 147 3.92 0.56 28.26
CA LYS A 147 3.60 -0.44 29.28
C LYS A 147 4.73 -1.45 29.45
N VAL A 148 5.34 -1.91 28.35
CA VAL A 148 6.49 -2.83 28.39
C VAL A 148 7.70 -2.19 29.07
N GLN A 149 7.98 -0.91 28.80
CA GLN A 149 9.05 -0.16 29.49
C GLN A 149 8.81 -0.08 31.00
N GLU A 150 7.58 0.19 31.44
CA GLU A 150 7.23 0.21 32.87
C GLU A 150 7.36 -1.17 33.53
N MET A 151 7.02 -2.25 32.80
CA MET A 151 7.10 -3.62 33.28
C MET A 151 8.55 -4.14 33.39
N MET A 152 9.52 -3.57 32.65
CA MET A 152 10.93 -3.94 32.74
C MET A 152 11.55 -3.76 34.15
N GLU A 153 10.94 -2.93 34.99
CA GLU A 153 11.39 -2.72 36.37
C GLU A 153 10.86 -3.80 37.34
N LYS A 154 9.71 -4.42 37.05
CA LYS A 154 9.01 -5.37 37.94
C LYS A 154 9.07 -6.84 37.50
N VAL A 155 9.46 -7.09 36.25
CA VAL A 155 9.74 -8.37 35.56
C VAL A 155 9.06 -9.61 36.15
N ASN A 156 7.82 -9.83 35.75
CA ASN A 156 7.20 -11.14 35.77
C ASN A 156 7.49 -11.85 34.44
N LYS A 157 8.05 -13.07 34.48
CA LYS A 157 8.39 -13.85 33.28
C LYS A 157 7.16 -14.09 32.39
N GLU A 158 6.04 -14.46 32.99
CA GLU A 158 4.82 -14.84 32.26
C GLU A 158 4.23 -13.63 31.54
N GLU A 159 4.11 -12.49 32.23
CA GLU A 159 3.66 -11.22 31.65
C GLU A 159 4.61 -10.74 30.55
N LEU A 160 5.93 -10.87 30.76
CA LEU A 160 6.90 -10.50 29.74
C LEU A 160 6.77 -11.35 28.47
N GLN A 161 6.50 -12.65 28.61
CA GLN A 161 6.31 -13.52 27.44
C GLN A 161 5.05 -13.19 26.65
N GLU A 162 3.99 -12.75 27.32
CA GLU A 162 2.78 -12.26 26.67
C GLU A 162 3.07 -10.95 25.94
N SER A 163 3.72 -9.98 26.59
CA SER A 163 4.10 -8.72 25.94
C SER A 163 5.03 -8.89 24.74
N LEU A 164 6.00 -9.80 24.81
CA LEU A 164 6.87 -10.09 23.65
C LEU A 164 6.09 -10.67 22.47
N GLN A 165 5.04 -11.45 22.75
CA GLN A 165 4.17 -11.99 21.70
C GLN A 165 3.31 -10.89 21.08
N GLU A 166 2.75 -9.99 21.90
CA GLU A 166 2.00 -8.81 21.42
C GLU A 166 2.89 -7.92 20.55
N MET A 167 4.10 -7.57 21.03
CA MET A 167 5.05 -6.78 20.24
C MET A 167 5.43 -7.46 18.92
N LYS A 168 5.56 -8.79 18.90
CA LYS A 168 5.86 -9.53 17.68
C LYS A 168 4.71 -9.41 16.66
N MET A 169 3.47 -9.48 17.14
CA MET A 169 2.28 -9.30 16.30
C MET A 169 2.20 -7.87 15.77
N ASP A 170 2.41 -6.88 16.63
CA ASP A 170 2.48 -5.46 16.22
C ASP A 170 3.54 -5.23 15.15
N GLN A 171 4.69 -5.89 15.29
CA GLN A 171 5.78 -5.76 14.33
C GLN A 171 5.42 -6.35 12.96
N GLN A 172 4.70 -7.48 12.96
CA GLN A 172 4.16 -8.09 11.75
C GLN A 172 3.11 -7.17 11.09
N ASP A 173 2.28 -6.48 11.89
CA ASP A 173 1.31 -5.52 11.36
C ASP A 173 2.01 -4.29 10.77
N ILE A 174 3.03 -3.74 11.43
CA ILE A 174 3.83 -2.63 10.90
C ILE A 174 4.48 -3.02 9.57
N GLU A 175 5.09 -4.20 9.48
CA GLU A 175 5.71 -4.71 8.25
C GLU A 175 4.71 -4.71 7.09
N LYS A 176 3.54 -5.33 7.32
CA LYS A 176 2.49 -5.46 6.31
C LYS A 176 1.91 -4.12 5.88
N GLU A 177 1.68 -3.22 6.83
CA GLU A 177 1.14 -1.89 6.53
C GLU A 177 2.15 -1.03 5.76
N LEU A 178 3.45 -1.14 6.07
CA LEU A 178 4.50 -0.47 5.29
C LEU A 178 4.63 -1.03 3.88
N ASP A 179 4.55 -2.34 3.71
CA ASP A 179 4.61 -2.99 2.39
C ASP A 179 3.35 -2.65 1.56
N ARG A 180 2.16 -2.61 2.17
CA ARG A 180 0.94 -2.09 1.55
C ARG A 180 1.09 -0.63 1.12
N ALA A 181 1.61 0.21 2.01
CA ALA A 181 1.84 1.63 1.75
C ALA A 181 2.84 1.83 0.61
N LEU A 182 3.92 1.04 0.56
CA LEU A 182 4.90 1.03 -0.51
C LEU A 182 4.28 0.64 -1.85
N GLU A 183 3.47 -0.42 -1.89
CA GLU A 183 2.84 -0.88 -3.14
C GLU A 183 1.82 0.14 -3.67
N GLN A 184 1.02 0.74 -2.78
CA GLN A 184 0.10 1.81 -3.14
C GLN A 184 0.82 3.08 -3.60
N PHE A 185 1.97 3.40 -3.00
CA PHE A 185 2.80 4.51 -3.43
C PHE A 185 3.39 4.29 -4.83
N LYS A 186 3.90 3.10 -5.15
CA LYS A 186 4.36 2.77 -6.51
C LYS A 186 3.22 2.86 -7.52
N ARG A 187 2.03 2.38 -7.17
CA ARG A 187 0.83 2.45 -8.01
C ARG A 187 0.45 3.90 -8.30
N LEU A 188 0.45 4.75 -7.28
CA LEU A 188 0.25 6.18 -7.45
C LEU A 188 1.29 6.81 -8.38
N GLU A 189 2.56 6.41 -8.27
CA GLU A 189 3.65 6.89 -9.12
C GLU A 189 3.44 6.53 -10.60
N VAL A 190 3.00 5.30 -10.89
CA VAL A 190 2.66 4.86 -12.26
C VAL A 190 1.48 5.67 -12.80
N GLU A 191 0.42 5.87 -12.01
CA GLU A 191 -0.75 6.63 -12.45
C GLU A 191 -0.44 8.11 -12.69
N GLN A 192 0.36 8.73 -11.83
CA GLN A 192 0.82 10.11 -12.01
C GLN A 192 1.65 10.26 -13.28
N LYS A 193 2.63 9.36 -13.49
CA LYS A 193 3.48 9.41 -14.67
C LYS A 193 2.68 9.17 -15.94
N ALA A 194 1.70 8.26 -15.89
CA ALA A 194 0.80 8.02 -17.00
C ALA A 194 -0.04 9.26 -17.35
N GLU A 195 -0.63 9.91 -16.34
CA GLU A 195 -1.39 11.15 -16.49
C GLU A 195 -0.53 12.29 -17.05
N ASP A 196 0.72 12.39 -16.60
CA ASP A 196 1.67 13.40 -17.05
C ASP A 196 2.01 13.24 -18.53
N ILE A 197 2.27 12.01 -18.96
CA ILE A 197 2.52 11.64 -20.36
C ILE A 197 1.30 11.97 -21.22
N ALA A 198 0.08 11.64 -20.76
CA ALA A 198 -1.15 11.95 -21.50
C ALA A 198 -1.30 13.47 -21.71
N LYS A 199 -1.03 14.27 -20.67
CA LYS A 199 -1.03 15.74 -20.77
C LYS A 199 0.07 16.27 -21.69
N GLN A 200 1.28 15.74 -21.60
CA GLN A 200 2.37 16.11 -22.49
C GLN A 200 2.03 15.80 -23.96
N LEU A 201 1.43 14.64 -24.24
CA LEU A 201 0.95 14.27 -25.57
C LEU A 201 -0.06 15.29 -26.12
N GLU A 202 -1.03 15.72 -25.29
CA GLU A 202 -1.98 16.77 -25.69
C GLU A 202 -1.31 18.13 -25.93
N GLU A 203 -0.35 18.53 -25.10
CA GLU A 203 0.38 19.78 -25.25
C GLU A 203 1.26 19.76 -26.51
N LEU A 204 1.92 18.64 -26.78
CA LEU A 204 2.73 18.42 -27.99
C LEU A 204 1.86 18.46 -29.24
N ALA A 205 0.68 17.84 -29.22
CA ALA A 205 -0.27 17.92 -30.33
C ALA A 205 -0.67 19.37 -30.64
N LYS A 206 -0.76 20.24 -29.62
CA LYS A 206 -1.10 21.66 -29.76
C LYS A 206 0.11 22.51 -30.20
N SER A 207 1.34 22.09 -29.89
CA SER A 207 2.57 22.85 -30.16
C SER A 207 3.16 22.55 -31.56
N ARG A 208 3.36 23.59 -32.38
CA ARG A 208 3.90 23.45 -33.76
C ARG A 208 5.42 23.58 -33.89
N ARG A 209 6.15 23.80 -32.78
CA ARG A 209 7.61 24.06 -32.80
C ARG A 209 8.30 23.20 -31.75
N SER A 210 9.47 22.65 -32.10
CA SER A 210 10.37 21.84 -31.23
C SER A 210 9.96 20.39 -30.96
N LEU A 211 9.02 19.87 -31.75
CA LEU A 211 8.46 18.51 -31.64
C LEU A 211 9.49 17.36 -31.52
N ASN A 212 10.58 17.32 -32.32
CA ASN A 212 11.48 16.15 -32.34
C ASN A 212 12.19 15.89 -31.00
N LYS A 213 12.67 16.95 -30.31
CA LYS A 213 13.40 16.78 -29.04
C LYS A 213 12.46 16.39 -27.91
N GLU A 214 11.29 17.01 -27.88
CA GLU A 214 10.26 16.71 -26.89
C GLU A 214 9.70 15.29 -27.09
N MET A 215 9.64 14.80 -28.33
CA MET A 215 9.25 13.41 -28.62
C MET A 215 10.30 12.39 -28.13
N ASP A 216 11.59 12.66 -28.31
CA ASP A 216 12.66 11.78 -27.78
C ASP A 216 12.65 11.74 -26.24
N GLU A 217 12.23 12.83 -25.58
CA GLU A 217 12.05 12.88 -24.13
C GLU A 217 10.82 12.10 -23.71
N LEU A 218 9.69 12.28 -24.39
CA LEU A 218 8.45 11.54 -24.14
C LEU A 218 8.65 10.02 -24.23
N ARG A 219 9.42 9.53 -25.21
CA ARG A 219 9.75 8.09 -25.30
C ARG A 219 10.49 7.57 -24.06
N LYS A 220 11.41 8.36 -23.50
CA LYS A 220 12.09 7.97 -22.28
C LYS A 220 11.14 7.94 -21.08
N GLU A 221 10.19 8.88 -21.03
CA GLU A 221 9.16 8.87 -20.00
C GLU A 221 8.23 7.65 -20.13
N MET A 222 7.90 7.23 -21.35
CA MET A 222 7.16 5.99 -21.64
C MET A 222 7.95 4.73 -21.22
N ASP A 223 9.23 4.63 -21.60
CA ASP A 223 10.11 3.53 -21.17
C ASP A 223 10.21 3.44 -19.63
N GLU A 224 10.25 4.60 -18.96
CA GLU A 224 10.28 4.67 -17.51
C GLU A 224 8.93 4.32 -16.88
N LEU A 225 7.81 4.70 -17.50
CA LEU A 225 6.47 4.28 -17.10
C LEU A 225 6.36 2.75 -17.12
N GLU A 226 6.81 2.12 -18.20
CA GLU A 226 6.81 0.64 -18.30
C GLU A 226 7.65 -0.03 -17.22
N LYS A 227 8.85 0.51 -16.95
CA LYS A 227 9.71 0.01 -15.87
C LYS A 227 9.03 0.12 -14.51
N LYS A 228 8.46 1.29 -14.19
CA LYS A 228 7.76 1.49 -12.91
C LYS A 228 6.52 0.60 -12.80
N ASN A 229 5.79 0.41 -13.90
CA ASN A 229 4.65 -0.51 -13.94
C ASN A 229 5.07 -1.98 -13.72
N ALA A 230 6.25 -2.37 -14.20
CA ALA A 230 6.82 -3.70 -13.99
C ALA A 230 7.36 -3.93 -12.56
N GLU A 231 7.59 -2.87 -11.77
CA GLU A 231 7.97 -2.96 -10.35
C GLU A 231 6.77 -3.21 -9.41
N LEU A 232 5.54 -3.07 -9.92
CA LEU A 232 4.32 -3.41 -9.20
C LEU A 232 4.20 -4.94 -9.04
N GLU A 233 3.69 -5.37 -7.91
CA GLU A 233 3.34 -6.79 -7.70
C GLU A 233 2.23 -7.23 -8.65
N THR A 234 1.27 -6.32 -8.90
CA THR A 234 0.23 -6.47 -9.91
C THR A 234 0.30 -5.30 -10.88
N PRO A 235 1.02 -5.45 -12.00
CA PRO A 235 1.13 -4.42 -13.04
C PRO A 235 -0.24 -3.98 -13.55
N MET A 236 -0.36 -2.70 -13.85
CA MET A 236 -1.54 -2.15 -14.53
C MET A 236 -1.53 -2.55 -16.00
N ASP A 237 -2.73 -2.72 -16.56
CA ASP A 237 -2.87 -2.90 -18.00
C ASP A 237 -2.75 -1.54 -18.70
N LEU A 238 -1.54 -1.27 -19.19
CA LEU A 238 -1.21 -0.07 -19.96
C LEU A 238 -1.24 -0.41 -21.45
N PRO A 239 -1.72 0.51 -22.32
CA PRO A 239 -1.74 0.26 -23.75
C PRO A 239 -0.31 0.12 -24.28
N LYS A 240 -0.10 -0.78 -25.23
CA LYS A 240 1.17 -0.87 -25.97
C LYS A 240 1.26 0.27 -26.96
N THR A 241 2.27 1.10 -26.83
CA THR A 241 2.39 2.37 -27.55
C THR A 241 3.53 2.42 -28.56
N ASP A 242 4.44 1.43 -28.55
CA ASP A 242 5.62 1.34 -29.43
C ASP A 242 5.34 1.69 -30.90
N GLU A 243 4.27 1.12 -31.45
CA GLU A 243 3.89 1.33 -32.86
C GLU A 243 3.41 2.75 -33.11
N GLN A 244 2.55 3.31 -32.25
CA GLN A 244 2.10 4.70 -32.36
C GLN A 244 3.29 5.66 -32.21
N GLU A 245 4.19 5.40 -31.25
CA GLU A 245 5.38 6.21 -31.01
C GLU A 245 6.32 6.22 -32.22
N GLN A 246 6.48 5.09 -32.91
CA GLN A 246 7.27 5.02 -34.14
C GLN A 246 6.64 5.80 -35.28
N GLN A 247 5.33 5.68 -35.46
CA GLN A 247 4.62 6.43 -36.50
C GLN A 247 4.69 7.94 -36.27
N ILE A 248 4.55 8.39 -35.02
CA ILE A 248 4.67 9.80 -34.65
C ILE A 248 6.08 10.32 -34.98
N GLN A 249 7.12 9.55 -34.64
CA GLN A 249 8.51 9.92 -34.94
C GLN A 249 8.77 9.98 -36.44
N ASP A 250 8.27 9.01 -37.20
CA ASP A 250 8.44 8.97 -38.66
C ASP A 250 7.77 10.18 -39.33
N GLU A 251 6.53 10.53 -38.94
CA GLU A 251 5.81 11.70 -39.48
C GLU A 251 6.52 13.02 -39.09
N GLN A 252 7.10 13.10 -37.88
CA GLN A 252 7.90 14.25 -37.47
C GLN A 252 9.22 14.39 -38.24
N GLN A 253 9.93 13.28 -38.47
CA GLN A 253 11.14 13.27 -39.27
C GLN A 253 10.85 13.66 -40.73
N GLN A 254 9.75 13.15 -41.31
CA GLN A 254 9.28 13.57 -42.62
C GLN A 254 8.96 15.06 -42.68
N SER A 255 8.27 15.61 -41.66
CA SER A 255 8.04 17.05 -41.53
C SER A 255 9.36 17.84 -41.54
N SER A 256 10.36 17.39 -40.78
CA SER A 256 11.67 18.04 -40.66
C SER A 256 12.38 18.10 -42.01
N GLU A 257 12.42 16.99 -42.75
CA GLU A 257 13.00 16.94 -44.08
C GLU A 257 12.25 17.82 -45.10
N GLN A 258 10.93 17.88 -45.00
CA GLN A 258 10.09 18.68 -45.90
C GLN A 258 10.31 20.19 -45.65
N LEU A 259 10.54 20.60 -44.40
CA LEU A 259 10.92 21.97 -44.04
C LEU A 259 12.28 22.36 -44.64
N GLU A 260 13.29 21.48 -44.57
CA GLU A 260 14.59 21.70 -45.20
C GLU A 260 14.47 21.88 -46.72
N LYS A 261 13.59 21.07 -47.35
CA LYS A 261 13.26 21.16 -48.77
C LYS A 261 12.34 22.35 -49.13
N LYS A 262 12.00 23.21 -48.15
CA LYS A 262 11.07 24.36 -48.28
C LYS A 262 9.64 23.98 -48.71
N GLN A 263 9.23 22.74 -48.46
CA GLN A 263 7.89 22.21 -48.76
C GLN A 263 6.92 22.45 -47.59
N ASN A 264 6.69 23.72 -47.24
CA ASN A 264 5.97 24.12 -46.03
C ASN A 264 4.55 23.52 -45.91
N GLN A 265 3.84 23.34 -47.04
CA GLN A 265 2.49 22.72 -47.02
C GLN A 265 2.53 21.25 -46.58
N LYS A 266 3.43 20.45 -47.18
CA LYS A 266 3.57 19.03 -46.82
C LYS A 266 4.07 18.86 -45.39
N ALA A 267 5.00 19.72 -44.97
CA ALA A 267 5.50 19.69 -43.60
C ALA A 267 4.36 19.91 -42.60
N GLY A 268 3.48 20.88 -42.87
CA GLY A 268 2.28 21.12 -42.07
C GLY A 268 1.31 19.94 -42.05
N GLU A 269 1.17 19.18 -43.14
CA GLU A 269 0.35 17.96 -43.17
C GLU A 269 0.95 16.85 -42.29
N SER A 270 2.27 16.62 -42.38
CA SER A 270 2.95 15.61 -41.57
C SER A 270 2.92 15.97 -40.07
N GLN A 271 3.11 17.25 -39.74
CA GLN A 271 2.92 17.76 -38.36
C GLN A 271 1.49 17.55 -37.85
N LYS A 272 0.48 17.77 -38.70
CA LYS A 272 -0.93 17.58 -38.33
C LYS A 272 -1.25 16.12 -38.05
N LYS A 273 -0.72 15.19 -38.84
CA LYS A 273 -0.88 13.76 -38.58
C LYS A 273 -0.20 13.31 -37.29
N ALA A 274 1.04 13.78 -37.05
CA ALA A 274 1.74 13.49 -35.80
C ALA A 274 0.93 13.99 -34.59
N ALA A 275 0.37 15.20 -34.66
CA ALA A 275 -0.50 15.74 -33.63
C ALA A 275 -1.79 14.92 -33.43
N GLU A 276 -2.45 14.50 -34.50
CA GLU A 276 -3.64 13.63 -34.44
C GLU A 276 -3.32 12.28 -33.79
N GLN A 277 -2.16 11.69 -34.09
CA GLN A 277 -1.70 10.45 -33.46
C GLN A 277 -1.35 10.64 -31.98
N MET A 278 -0.75 11.78 -31.61
CA MET A 278 -0.49 12.12 -30.21
C MET A 278 -1.80 12.27 -29.41
N GLU A 279 -2.80 12.96 -29.95
CA GLU A 279 -4.13 13.07 -29.31
C GLU A 279 -4.80 11.70 -29.15
N GLN A 280 -4.70 10.84 -30.17
CA GLN A 280 -5.21 9.47 -30.10
C GLN A 280 -4.51 8.64 -29.03
N LEU A 281 -3.19 8.79 -28.90
CA LEU A 281 -2.39 8.07 -27.91
C LEU A 281 -2.75 8.54 -26.49
N ALA A 282 -2.85 9.85 -26.26
CA ALA A 282 -3.30 10.41 -24.99
C ALA A 282 -4.68 9.89 -24.59
N PHE A 283 -5.62 9.90 -25.55
CA PHE A 283 -6.97 9.39 -25.33
C PHE A 283 -6.99 7.88 -25.02
N GLN A 284 -6.23 7.07 -25.77
CA GLN A 284 -6.13 5.63 -25.53
C GLN A 284 -5.58 5.33 -24.13
N MET A 285 -4.57 6.09 -23.72
CA MET A 285 -3.94 5.97 -22.41
C MET A 285 -4.92 6.31 -21.28
N GLN A 286 -5.59 7.46 -21.36
CA GLN A 286 -6.59 7.86 -20.37
C GLN A 286 -7.76 6.87 -20.31
N SER A 287 -8.23 6.41 -21.47
CA SER A 287 -9.30 5.40 -21.57
C SER A 287 -8.89 4.06 -20.97
N ALA A 288 -7.66 3.59 -21.23
CA ALA A 288 -7.16 2.34 -20.68
C ALA A 288 -6.99 2.41 -19.17
N MET A 289 -6.50 3.53 -18.63
CA MET A 289 -6.43 3.75 -17.18
C MET A 289 -7.82 3.74 -16.53
N GLN A 290 -8.83 4.32 -17.19
CA GLN A 290 -10.19 4.31 -16.67
C GLN A 290 -10.82 2.91 -16.71
N SER A 291 -10.68 2.19 -17.83
CA SER A 291 -11.22 0.83 -17.96
C SER A 291 -10.50 -0.16 -17.05
N GLY A 292 -9.17 -0.09 -16.99
CA GLY A 292 -8.36 -0.93 -16.12
C GLY A 292 -8.67 -0.72 -14.63
N ALA A 293 -8.93 0.53 -14.21
CA ALA A 293 -9.37 0.81 -12.85
C ALA A 293 -10.74 0.20 -12.54
N GLN A 294 -11.69 0.24 -13.49
CA GLN A 294 -13.01 -0.37 -13.32
C GLN A 294 -12.95 -1.90 -13.25
N GLU A 295 -12.19 -2.52 -14.15
CA GLU A 295 -12.00 -3.97 -14.19
C GLU A 295 -11.32 -4.46 -12.92
N GLN A 296 -10.25 -3.80 -12.49
CA GLN A 296 -9.57 -4.12 -11.24
C GLN A 296 -10.52 -3.99 -10.04
N GLN A 297 -11.35 -2.95 -10.01
CA GLN A 297 -12.34 -2.78 -8.94
C GLN A 297 -13.37 -3.92 -8.94
N GLU A 298 -13.80 -4.41 -10.10
CA GLU A 298 -14.71 -5.57 -10.20
C GLU A 298 -14.03 -6.87 -9.73
N GLU A 299 -12.78 -7.10 -10.12
CA GLU A 299 -12.00 -8.25 -9.66
C GLU A 299 -11.76 -8.22 -8.13
N ASP A 300 -11.38 -7.05 -7.61
CA ASP A 300 -11.15 -6.83 -6.18
C ASP A 300 -12.41 -7.12 -5.36
N MET A 301 -13.57 -6.74 -5.90
CA MET A 301 -14.87 -7.03 -5.30
C MET A 301 -15.19 -8.51 -5.24
N ASP A 302 -14.87 -9.26 -6.28
CA ASP A 302 -15.06 -10.71 -6.30
C ASP A 302 -14.08 -11.43 -5.37
N ALA A 303 -12.83 -11.00 -5.34
CA ALA A 303 -11.85 -11.50 -4.39
C ALA A 303 -12.28 -11.21 -2.94
N LEU A 304 -12.79 -10.01 -2.65
CA LEU A 304 -13.28 -9.61 -1.34
C LEU A 304 -14.46 -10.49 -0.88
N ARG A 305 -15.40 -10.81 -1.79
CA ARG A 305 -16.51 -11.75 -1.51
C ARG A 305 -16.01 -13.14 -1.16
N GLN A 306 -15.02 -13.65 -1.89
CA GLN A 306 -14.45 -14.98 -1.63
C GLN A 306 -13.73 -15.03 -0.27
N VAL A 307 -12.94 -14.00 0.05
CA VAL A 307 -12.27 -13.90 1.35
C VAL A 307 -13.30 -13.80 2.48
N LEU A 308 -14.34 -13.00 2.31
CA LEU A 308 -15.45 -12.90 3.26
C LEU A 308 -16.15 -14.25 3.47
N GLU A 309 -16.46 -14.99 2.39
CA GLU A 309 -17.07 -16.33 2.47
C GLU A 309 -16.17 -17.29 3.25
N ASN A 310 -14.87 -17.29 2.99
CA ASN A 310 -13.91 -18.13 3.70
C ASN A 310 -13.80 -17.76 5.19
N ILE A 311 -13.85 -16.47 5.56
CA ILE A 311 -13.85 -16.01 6.95
C ILE A 311 -15.12 -16.47 7.68
N VAL A 312 -16.28 -16.33 7.04
CA VAL A 312 -17.56 -16.80 7.59
C VAL A 312 -17.57 -18.33 7.74
N HIS A 313 -17.01 -19.05 6.78
CA HIS A 313 -16.88 -20.50 6.90
C HIS A 313 -15.97 -20.90 8.07
N LEU A 314 -14.80 -20.28 8.18
CA LEU A 314 -13.85 -20.50 9.28
C LEU A 314 -14.49 -20.19 10.64
N SER A 315 -15.28 -19.13 10.75
CA SER A 315 -15.96 -18.78 12.01
C SER A 315 -16.98 -19.84 12.42
N PHE A 316 -17.78 -20.38 11.48
CA PHE A 316 -18.70 -21.47 11.78
C PHE A 316 -17.97 -22.77 12.18
N GLU A 317 -16.85 -23.11 11.53
CA GLU A 317 -16.06 -24.28 11.94
C GLU A 317 -15.43 -24.09 13.33
N GLN A 318 -14.96 -22.87 13.64
CA GLN A 318 -14.41 -22.53 14.95
C GLN A 318 -15.49 -22.55 16.06
N GLU A 319 -16.70 -22.04 15.79
CA GLU A 319 -17.85 -22.13 16.70
C GLU A 319 -18.24 -23.59 16.98
N GLY A 320 -18.37 -24.41 15.94
CA GLY A 320 -18.68 -25.83 16.09
C GLY A 320 -17.64 -26.58 16.93
N LEU A 321 -16.35 -26.26 16.76
CA LEU A 321 -15.28 -26.81 17.58
C LEU A 321 -15.39 -26.37 19.05
N MET A 322 -15.74 -25.10 19.32
CA MET A 322 -15.94 -24.59 20.68
C MET A 322 -17.09 -25.32 21.39
N ASP A 323 -18.20 -25.55 20.69
CA ASP A 323 -19.36 -26.28 21.21
C ASP A 323 -19.01 -27.73 21.58
N GLU A 324 -18.32 -28.44 20.67
CA GLU A 324 -17.88 -29.81 20.91
C GLU A 324 -16.87 -29.89 22.06
N LEU A 325 -15.95 -28.91 22.15
CA LEU A 325 -14.93 -28.86 23.20
C LEU A 325 -15.57 -28.69 24.57
N THR A 326 -16.60 -27.86 24.70
CA THR A 326 -17.30 -27.57 25.96
C THR A 326 -17.76 -28.86 26.64
N GLY A 327 -18.41 -29.76 25.90
CA GLY A 327 -18.91 -31.05 26.38
C GLY A 327 -17.87 -32.17 26.51
N THR A 328 -16.63 -31.98 26.03
CA THR A 328 -15.62 -33.04 25.94
C THR A 328 -14.65 -33.00 27.13
N SER A 329 -14.53 -34.10 27.89
CA SER A 329 -13.50 -34.21 28.93
C SER A 329 -12.09 -34.27 28.33
N VAL A 330 -11.09 -33.67 28.99
CA VAL A 330 -9.68 -33.71 28.53
C VAL A 330 -9.11 -35.14 28.43
N ARG A 331 -9.72 -36.09 29.14
CA ARG A 331 -9.35 -37.52 29.13
C ARG A 331 -10.02 -38.30 27.99
N ASP A 332 -11.03 -37.72 27.33
CA ASP A 332 -11.71 -38.32 26.19
C ASP A 332 -10.74 -38.38 24.99
N PRO A 333 -10.63 -39.51 24.27
CA PRO A 333 -9.85 -39.59 23.03
C PRO A 333 -10.22 -38.51 21.99
N ARG A 334 -11.49 -38.10 21.94
CA ARG A 334 -11.99 -37.03 21.05
C ARG A 334 -11.31 -35.68 21.32
N PHE A 335 -10.84 -35.43 22.55
CA PHE A 335 -10.14 -34.20 22.89
C PHE A 335 -8.86 -33.98 22.03
N VAL A 336 -8.17 -35.06 21.63
CA VAL A 336 -7.04 -34.95 20.69
C VAL A 336 -7.49 -34.60 19.28
N GLN A 337 -8.67 -35.06 18.87
CA GLN A 337 -9.22 -34.67 17.57
C GLN A 337 -9.62 -33.19 17.57
N HIS A 338 -10.12 -32.67 18.70
CA HIS A 338 -10.39 -31.23 18.86
C HIS A 338 -9.12 -30.41 18.70
N GLY A 339 -8.02 -30.80 19.37
CA GLY A 339 -6.73 -30.13 19.18
C GLY A 339 -6.19 -30.19 17.74
N ARG A 340 -6.41 -31.31 17.03
CA ARG A 340 -6.04 -31.42 15.61
C ARG A 340 -6.91 -30.53 14.72
N THR A 341 -8.20 -30.45 15.02
CA THR A 341 -9.15 -29.60 14.31
C THR A 341 -8.80 -28.13 14.52
N GLN A 342 -8.52 -27.71 15.77
CA GLN A 342 -8.05 -26.35 16.06
C GLN A 342 -6.81 -25.98 15.22
N ARG A 343 -5.85 -26.90 15.12
CA ARG A 343 -4.65 -26.68 14.31
C ARG A 343 -4.98 -26.55 12.82
N LYS A 344 -5.91 -27.37 12.31
CA LYS A 344 -6.39 -27.25 10.92
C LYS A 344 -7.04 -25.89 10.69
N LEU A 345 -7.94 -25.44 11.58
CA LEU A 345 -8.58 -24.13 11.47
C LEU A 345 -7.57 -22.99 11.50
N ARG A 346 -6.55 -23.10 12.35
CA ARG A 346 -5.41 -22.16 12.37
C ARG A 346 -4.66 -22.14 11.03
N ASP A 347 -4.39 -23.30 10.44
CA ASP A 347 -3.71 -23.38 9.15
C ASP A 347 -4.60 -22.84 8.01
N ASP A 348 -5.92 -23.08 8.06
CA ASP A 348 -6.90 -22.51 7.13
C ASP A 348 -6.98 -20.97 7.29
N ALA A 349 -6.92 -20.45 8.52
CA ALA A 349 -6.84 -19.02 8.81
C ALA A 349 -5.61 -18.35 8.18
N LYS A 350 -4.45 -19.03 8.20
CA LYS A 350 -3.22 -18.54 7.56
C LYS A 350 -3.40 -18.33 6.05
N VAL A 351 -4.10 -19.23 5.37
CA VAL A 351 -4.38 -19.11 3.92
C VAL A 351 -5.30 -17.91 3.63
N ILE A 352 -6.29 -17.68 4.49
CA ILE A 352 -7.16 -16.51 4.40
C ILE A 352 -6.37 -15.23 4.62
N GLU A 353 -5.48 -15.19 5.61
CA GLU A 353 -4.60 -14.06 5.89
C GLU A 353 -3.73 -13.70 4.67
N ASP A 354 -3.10 -14.69 4.03
CA ASP A 354 -2.27 -14.46 2.85
C ASP A 354 -3.10 -13.88 1.69
N SER A 355 -4.32 -14.38 1.49
CA SER A 355 -5.25 -13.89 0.47
C SER A 355 -5.73 -12.46 0.77
N LEU A 356 -6.08 -12.21 2.03
CA LEU A 356 -6.54 -10.90 2.50
C LEU A 356 -5.42 -9.86 2.42
N TYR A 357 -4.19 -10.25 2.75
CA TYR A 357 -3.03 -9.39 2.66
C TYR A 357 -2.74 -8.98 1.22
N ALA A 358 -2.72 -9.93 0.28
CA ALA A 358 -2.57 -9.64 -1.15
C ALA A 358 -3.68 -8.71 -1.66
N LEU A 359 -4.92 -8.88 -1.20
CA LEU A 359 -6.02 -7.99 -1.56
C LEU A 359 -5.87 -6.59 -0.96
N SER A 360 -5.38 -6.48 0.29
CA SER A 360 -5.13 -5.19 0.95
C SER A 360 -4.13 -4.32 0.19
N LYS A 361 -3.13 -4.94 -0.47
CA LYS A 361 -2.20 -4.24 -1.36
C LYS A 361 -2.85 -3.64 -2.60
N ARG A 362 -4.00 -4.15 -3.03
CA ARG A 362 -4.74 -3.67 -4.21
C ARG A 362 -5.87 -2.70 -3.87
N VAL A 363 -6.52 -2.90 -2.72
CA VAL A 363 -7.71 -2.15 -2.27
C VAL A 363 -7.34 -1.24 -1.10
N PRO A 364 -7.00 0.04 -1.33
CA PRO A 364 -6.63 0.98 -0.27
C PRO A 364 -7.71 1.17 0.79
N GLN A 365 -8.98 0.98 0.41
CA GLN A 365 -10.13 1.09 1.30
C GLN A 365 -10.18 -0.03 2.35
N LEU A 366 -9.40 -1.11 2.19
CA LEU A 366 -9.22 -2.09 3.25
C LEU A 366 -8.35 -1.48 4.34
N GLU A 367 -9.03 -0.96 5.36
CA GLU A 367 -8.42 -0.29 6.50
C GLU A 367 -7.35 -1.16 7.19
N ALA A 368 -6.37 -0.50 7.82
CA ALA A 368 -5.33 -1.16 8.62
C ALA A 368 -5.89 -2.11 9.69
N ILE A 369 -7.10 -1.81 10.18
CA ILE A 369 -7.81 -2.62 11.18
C ILE A 369 -8.09 -4.05 10.68
N VAL A 370 -8.26 -4.25 9.37
CA VAL A 370 -8.51 -5.57 8.78
C VAL A 370 -7.30 -6.49 8.97
N ASN A 371 -6.08 -6.01 8.72
CA ASN A 371 -4.87 -6.81 8.94
C ASN A 371 -4.65 -7.08 10.43
N ARG A 372 -4.90 -6.09 11.30
CA ARG A 372 -4.80 -6.25 12.77
C ARG A 372 -5.74 -7.32 13.31
N GLU A 373 -7.01 -7.31 12.87
CA GLU A 373 -7.97 -8.32 13.29
C GLU A 373 -7.57 -9.72 12.81
N MET A 374 -7.02 -9.85 11.60
CA MET A 374 -6.51 -11.14 11.11
C MET A 374 -5.28 -11.62 11.88
N THR A 375 -4.38 -10.70 12.27
CA THR A 375 -3.26 -11.01 13.16
C THR A 375 -3.77 -11.47 14.54
N ALA A 376 -4.81 -10.81 15.08
CA ALA A 376 -5.45 -11.21 16.33
C ALA A 376 -6.12 -12.60 16.24
N VAL A 377 -6.80 -12.93 15.12
CA VAL A 377 -7.34 -14.27 14.87
C VAL A 377 -6.23 -15.31 14.98
N ASN A 378 -5.12 -15.11 14.25
CA ASN A 378 -4.01 -16.05 14.23
C ASN A 378 -3.35 -16.19 15.61
N GLY A 379 -3.09 -15.09 16.30
CA GLY A 379 -2.49 -15.09 17.64
C GLY A 379 -3.33 -15.84 18.67
N ASN A 380 -4.65 -15.61 18.65
CA ASN A 380 -5.59 -16.31 19.54
C ASN A 380 -5.72 -17.80 19.17
N MET A 381 -5.74 -18.16 17.89
CA MET A 381 -5.78 -19.56 17.45
C MET A 381 -4.49 -20.34 17.76
N ASP A 382 -3.33 -19.69 17.65
CA ASP A 382 -2.04 -20.24 18.06
C ASP A 382 -2.04 -20.56 19.55
N GLU A 383 -2.50 -19.62 20.37
CA GLU A 383 -2.55 -19.78 21.81
C GLU A 383 -3.60 -20.82 22.24
N ALA A 384 -4.78 -20.85 21.60
CA ALA A 384 -5.76 -21.92 21.80
C ALA A 384 -5.16 -23.30 21.48
N THR A 385 -4.42 -23.42 20.38
CA THR A 385 -3.74 -24.67 20.00
C THR A 385 -2.73 -25.12 21.06
N ARG A 386 -1.92 -24.19 21.57
CA ARG A 386 -0.95 -24.46 22.65
C ARG A 386 -1.66 -24.95 23.93
N LEU A 387 -2.66 -24.21 24.39
CA LEU A 387 -3.41 -24.50 25.60
C LEU A 387 -4.17 -25.83 25.52
N LEU A 388 -4.73 -26.18 24.35
CA LEU A 388 -5.33 -27.50 24.11
C LEU A 388 -4.29 -28.63 24.22
N GLY A 389 -3.06 -28.41 23.75
CA GLY A 389 -1.96 -29.37 23.93
C GLY A 389 -1.63 -29.64 25.39
N GLU A 390 -1.65 -28.60 26.23
CA GLU A 390 -1.32 -28.66 27.66
C GLU A 390 -2.48 -29.14 28.54
N ALA A 391 -3.73 -28.95 28.08
CA ALA A 391 -4.94 -29.26 28.83
C ALA A 391 -5.06 -30.74 29.24
N ARG A 392 -4.37 -31.66 28.55
CA ARG A 392 -4.29 -33.07 28.96
C ARG A 392 -3.46 -33.30 30.22
N ALA A 393 -2.40 -32.52 30.40
CA ALA A 393 -1.54 -32.60 31.57
C ALA A 393 -2.13 -31.81 32.75
N ASN A 394 -2.86 -30.73 32.45
CA ASN A 394 -3.49 -29.86 33.45
C ASN A 394 -4.83 -29.33 32.94
N GLU A 395 -5.94 -29.84 33.49
CA GLU A 395 -7.30 -29.55 33.00
C GLU A 395 -7.67 -28.06 33.08
N ARG A 396 -6.91 -27.25 33.85
CA ARG A 396 -7.10 -25.79 33.96
C ARG A 396 -6.85 -25.03 32.65
N TYR A 397 -6.07 -25.59 31.72
CA TYR A 397 -5.81 -24.92 30.44
C TYR A 397 -6.97 -25.06 29.45
N LYS A 398 -7.89 -26.02 29.64
CA LYS A 398 -9.09 -26.15 28.78
C LYS A 398 -9.94 -24.88 28.74
N PRO A 399 -10.38 -24.29 29.88
CA PRO A 399 -11.17 -23.06 29.85
C PRO A 399 -10.37 -21.87 29.29
N MET A 400 -9.05 -21.82 29.49
CA MET A 400 -8.21 -20.77 28.89
C MET A 400 -8.11 -20.92 27.37
N ALA A 401 -8.07 -22.16 26.85
CA ALA A 401 -8.13 -22.40 25.42
C ALA A 401 -9.48 -21.93 24.83
N ALA A 402 -10.59 -22.22 25.52
CA ALA A 402 -11.91 -21.78 25.11
C ALA A 402 -12.04 -20.25 25.08
N ASP A 403 -11.45 -19.55 26.07
CA ASP A 403 -11.35 -18.09 26.08
C ASP A 403 -10.63 -17.54 24.83
N LYS A 404 -9.48 -18.12 24.48
CA LYS A 404 -8.76 -17.72 23.26
C LYS A 404 -9.53 -18.05 21.98
N GLN A 405 -10.22 -19.19 21.92
CA GLN A 405 -11.13 -19.49 20.80
C GLN A 405 -12.24 -18.42 20.67
N GLN A 406 -12.79 -17.94 21.80
CA GLN A 406 -13.80 -16.89 21.80
C GLN A 406 -13.24 -15.54 21.30
N HIS A 407 -12.02 -15.17 21.69
CA HIS A 407 -11.37 -13.98 21.15
C HIS A 407 -11.11 -14.08 19.64
N ALA A 408 -10.67 -15.26 19.14
CA ALA A 408 -10.55 -15.49 17.71
C ALA A 408 -11.91 -15.31 16.99
N MET A 409 -13.01 -15.80 17.58
CA MET A 409 -14.36 -15.59 17.05
C MET A 409 -14.77 -14.12 17.00
N THR A 410 -14.46 -13.34 18.04
CA THR A 410 -14.71 -11.89 18.04
C THR A 410 -14.01 -11.21 16.86
N SER A 411 -12.72 -11.49 16.66
CA SER A 411 -11.96 -10.92 15.55
C SER A 411 -12.44 -11.41 14.17
N LEU A 412 -12.83 -12.68 14.01
CA LEU A 412 -13.45 -13.18 12.78
C LEU A 412 -14.76 -12.45 12.45
N ASN A 413 -15.58 -12.15 13.45
CA ASN A 413 -16.83 -11.42 13.27
C ASN A 413 -16.57 -9.95 12.91
N ASN A 414 -15.58 -9.31 13.55
CA ASN A 414 -15.15 -7.96 13.21
C ASN A 414 -14.65 -7.89 11.76
N LEU A 415 -13.80 -8.85 11.35
CA LEU A 415 -13.35 -8.98 9.96
C LEU A 415 -14.52 -9.10 8.99
N ALA A 416 -15.46 -10.00 9.26
CA ALA A 416 -16.60 -10.19 8.38
C ALA A 416 -17.44 -8.90 8.21
N LEU A 417 -17.61 -8.14 9.30
CA LEU A 417 -18.28 -6.85 9.27
C LEU A 417 -17.51 -5.82 8.43
N LEU A 418 -16.22 -5.64 8.72
CA LEU A 418 -15.34 -4.68 8.04
C LEU A 418 -15.24 -4.96 6.54
N LEU A 419 -15.03 -6.22 6.15
CA LEU A 419 -14.98 -6.60 4.73
C LEU A 419 -16.32 -6.38 4.03
N ASN A 420 -17.44 -6.64 4.72
CA ASN A 420 -18.76 -6.36 4.16
C ASN A 420 -19.02 -4.85 4.01
N GLU A 421 -18.55 -4.01 4.94
CA GLU A 421 -18.63 -2.55 4.82
C GLU A 421 -17.78 -2.02 3.67
N ALA A 422 -16.53 -2.48 3.53
CA ALA A 422 -15.65 -2.16 2.41
C ALA A 422 -16.28 -2.58 1.06
N LEU A 423 -16.85 -3.79 1.01
CA LEU A 423 -17.57 -4.31 -0.16
C LEU A 423 -18.76 -3.40 -0.52
N GLN A 424 -19.53 -2.93 0.47
CA GLN A 424 -20.65 -2.02 0.24
C GLN A 424 -20.19 -0.64 -0.24
N GLN A 425 -19.11 -0.09 0.33
CA GLN A 425 -18.55 1.20 -0.11
C GLN A 425 -18.08 1.12 -1.57
N MET A 426 -17.37 0.06 -1.93
CA MET A 426 -16.92 -0.17 -3.31
C MET A 426 -18.11 -0.32 -4.29
N GLN A 427 -19.20 -1.00 -3.90
CA GLN A 427 -20.42 -1.06 -4.73
C GLN A 427 -21.08 0.31 -4.92
N GLN A 428 -21.12 1.12 -3.87
CA GLN A 428 -21.68 2.47 -3.94
C GLN A 428 -20.86 3.36 -4.85
N GLN A 429 -19.53 3.27 -4.79
CA GLN A 429 -18.63 4.00 -5.70
C GLN A 429 -18.87 3.60 -7.16
N MET A 430 -18.92 2.29 -7.47
CA MET A 430 -19.21 1.84 -8.84
C MET A 430 -20.57 2.34 -9.37
N ASN A 431 -21.60 2.33 -8.53
CA ASN A 431 -22.93 2.81 -8.92
C ASN A 431 -22.98 4.32 -9.18
N GLN A 432 -22.15 5.12 -8.48
CA GLN A 432 -22.06 6.57 -8.69
C GLN A 432 -21.24 6.94 -9.92
N SER A 433 -20.21 6.14 -10.23
CA SER A 433 -19.38 6.26 -11.43
C SER A 433 -20.09 5.86 -12.74
N MET A 434 -21.33 5.38 -12.65
CA MET A 434 -22.19 5.02 -13.77
C MET A 434 -23.36 6.01 -13.96
N PRO A 435 -23.11 7.27 -14.38
CA PRO A 435 -24.20 8.15 -14.81
C PRO A 435 -24.70 7.73 -16.20
N GLY A 436 -25.82 7.01 -16.24
CA GLY A 436 -26.68 6.95 -17.42
C GLY A 436 -26.16 6.15 -18.62
N SER A 437 -26.19 4.82 -18.51
CA SER A 437 -26.38 3.93 -19.67
C SER A 437 -27.45 2.90 -19.32
N GLY A 438 -28.69 3.39 -19.26
CA GLY A 438 -29.87 2.55 -19.38
C GLY A 438 -29.92 1.95 -20.78
N GLU A 439 -29.10 0.94 -21.03
CA GLU A 439 -29.23 0.02 -22.16
C GLU A 439 -28.36 -1.22 -21.87
N CYS A 440 -28.85 -2.04 -20.94
CA CYS A 440 -28.47 -3.44 -20.86
C CYS A 440 -28.96 -4.14 -22.15
N ASN A 441 -28.20 -3.98 -23.24
CA ASN A 441 -28.41 -4.72 -24.48
C ASN A 441 -27.57 -5.99 -24.46
N LYS A 442 -28.16 -7.05 -23.90
CA LYS A 442 -27.96 -8.42 -24.40
C LYS A 442 -29.14 -9.31 -24.00
N PRO A 443 -30.20 -9.39 -24.83
CA PRO A 443 -31.14 -10.49 -24.76
C PRO A 443 -30.52 -11.71 -25.47
N GLY A 444 -30.25 -12.78 -24.71
CA GLY A 444 -30.37 -14.17 -25.13
C GLY A 444 -29.43 -14.74 -26.22
N GLY A 445 -28.79 -15.87 -25.88
CA GLY A 445 -28.20 -16.85 -26.82
C GLY A 445 -26.71 -17.00 -26.60
N SER A 446 -26.12 -18.18 -26.37
CA SER A 446 -26.57 -19.57 -26.45
C SER A 446 -25.51 -20.41 -25.71
N GLY A 447 -25.92 -21.51 -25.08
CA GLY A 447 -25.05 -22.33 -24.24
C GLY A 447 -23.80 -22.88 -24.93
N GLY A 448 -22.72 -22.98 -24.16
CA GLY A 448 -21.48 -23.65 -24.50
C GLY A 448 -20.69 -23.94 -23.23
N GLU A 449 -20.78 -25.19 -22.77
CA GLU A 449 -19.88 -25.94 -21.87
C GLU A 449 -19.33 -25.29 -20.60
N ARG A 450 -19.86 -25.76 -19.45
CA ARG A 450 -19.22 -25.69 -18.14
C ARG A 450 -17.83 -26.33 -18.19
N VAL A 451 -16.79 -25.51 -18.18
CA VAL A 451 -15.44 -25.98 -17.80
C VAL A 451 -15.47 -26.23 -16.29
N ARG A 452 -15.29 -27.49 -15.93
CA ARG A 452 -15.24 -27.96 -14.54
C ARG A 452 -14.11 -27.26 -13.78
N SER A 453 -14.46 -26.77 -12.60
CA SER A 453 -13.56 -26.39 -11.53
C SER A 453 -12.49 -27.47 -11.30
N ARG A 454 -11.22 -27.09 -11.45
CA ARG A 454 -10.10 -27.85 -10.89
C ARG A 454 -9.94 -27.44 -9.44
N ALA A 455 -10.60 -28.21 -8.57
CA ALA A 455 -10.13 -28.35 -7.19
C ALA A 455 -8.71 -28.91 -7.23
N TRP A 456 -7.76 -28.23 -6.58
CA TRP A 456 -6.45 -28.80 -6.27
C TRP A 456 -6.47 -29.42 -4.86
N PRO A 457 -5.67 -30.46 -4.62
CA PRO A 457 -6.08 -31.58 -3.77
C PRO A 457 -5.79 -31.38 -2.28
N ARG A 458 -6.56 -32.17 -1.51
CA ARG A 458 -6.56 -32.37 -0.06
C ARG A 458 -5.20 -32.69 0.58
#